data_AF-A0A7X7UQ63-F1
#
_entry.id   AF-A0A7X7UQ63-F1
#
_cell.length_a   1.000
_cell.length_b   1.000
_cell.length_c   1.000
_cell.angle_alpha   90.00
_cell.angle_beta   90.00
_cell.angle_gamma   90.00
#
_symmetry.space_group_name_H-M   'P 1'
#
loop_
_entity.id
_entity.type
_entity.pdbx_description
1 polymer ?
#
loop_
_entity_poly.entity_id
_entity_poly.type
_entity_poly.pdbx_seq_one_letter_code
_entity_poly.pdbx_strand_id
1 'polypeptide(L)' 'MGKQKFFAVRIGRTPGIYQTWNQTKEQVEGFPGADYKSFDSYEKAEEYLLMKKDNTFE' A
#
# COMPACT_ATOMS: atom_id res chain seq x y z
N MET A 1 0.92 -6.20 -23.24
CA MET A 1 1.79 -5.65 -22.18
C MET A 1 1.07 -5.86 -20.85
N GLY A 2 1.66 -6.64 -19.94
CA GLY A 2 1.01 -7.05 -18.69
C GLY A 2 0.79 -5.84 -17.78
N LYS A 3 -0.42 -5.67 -17.26
CA LYS A 3 -0.76 -4.60 -16.30
C LYS A 3 0.10 -4.79 -15.04
N GLN A 4 1.10 -3.94 -14.86
CA GLN A 4 1.88 -3.90 -13.62
C GLN A 4 0.96 -3.33 -12.53
N LYS A 5 0.67 -4.13 -11.51
CA LYS A 5 -0.10 -3.70 -10.34
C LYS A 5 0.86 -3.26 -9.25
N PHE A 6 0.58 -2.11 -8.67
CA PHE A 6 1.30 -1.56 -7.52
C PHE A 6 0.47 -1.81 -6.26
N PHE A 7 1.08 -2.36 -5.22
CA PHE A 7 0.45 -2.66 -3.95
C PHE A 7 0.99 -1.71 -2.90
N ALA A 8 0.18 -0.73 -2.50
CA ALA A 8 0.51 0.17 -1.40
C ALA A 8 0.10 -0.49 -0.08
N VAL A 9 1.05 -0.78 0.80
CA VAL A 9 0.84 -1.24 2.17
C VAL A 9 0.90 -0.03 3.09
N ARG A 10 -0.24 0.34 3.67
CA ARG A 10 -0.36 1.45 4.62
C ARG A 10 -0.19 0.97 6.06
N ILE A 11 -0.75 -0.19 6.38
CA ILE A 11 -0.60 -0.85 7.68
C ILE A 11 -0.15 -2.28 7.44
N GLY A 12 0.96 -2.66 8.02
CA GLY A 12 1.56 -3.98 7.90
C GLY A 12 2.89 -4.01 8.64
N ARG A 13 3.66 -5.07 8.43
CA ARG A 13 5.02 -5.18 8.99
C ARG A 13 5.93 -4.06 8.49
N THR A 14 5.92 -3.86 7.16
CA THR A 14 6.66 -2.77 6.50
C THR A 14 5.70 -2.01 5.58
N PRO A 15 5.32 -0.78 5.94
CA PRO A 15 4.54 0.08 5.05
C PRO A 15 5.41 0.56 3.87
N GLY A 16 4.83 0.57 2.67
CA GLY A 16 5.54 0.88 1.44
C GLY A 16 4.79 0.43 0.19
N ILE A 17 5.34 0.73 -0.99
CA ILE A 17 4.77 0.33 -2.27
C ILE A 17 5.54 -0.86 -2.82
N TYR A 18 4.83 -1.95 -3.10
CA TYR A 18 5.39 -3.19 -3.65
C TYR A 18 4.84 -3.42 -5.05
N GLN A 19 5.67 -3.96 -5.95
CA GLN A 19 5.26 -4.28 -7.32
C GLN A 19 4.80 -5.74 -7.48
N THR A 20 4.85 -6.52 -6.40
CA THR A 20 4.60 -7.97 -6.42
C THR A 20 3.75 -8.40 -5.24
N TRP A 21 2.76 -9.25 -5.50
CA TRP A 21 1.89 -9.79 -4.46
C TRP A 21 2.64 -10.58 -3.38
N ASN A 22 3.68 -11.35 -3.73
CA ASN A 22 4.44 -12.12 -2.74
C ASN A 22 5.00 -11.23 -1.63
N GLN A 23 5.70 -10.14 -1.97
CA GLN A 23 6.24 -9.21 -0.98
C GLN A 23 5.12 -8.56 -0.16
N THR A 24 4.03 -8.10 -0.80
CA THR A 24 2.87 -7.53 -0.09
C THR A 24 2.29 -8.53 0.90
N LYS A 25 2.08 -9.76 0.45
CA LYS A 25 1.53 -10.87 1.24
C LYS A 25 2.38 -11.09 2.48
N GLU A 26 3.71 -11.15 2.37
CA GLU A 26 4.60 -11.33 3.53
C GLU A 26 4.53 -10.17 4.54
N GLN A 27 4.14 -8.96 4.12
CA GLN A 27 3.99 -7.81 5.01
C GLN A 27 2.62 -7.75 5.70
N VAL A 28 1.57 -8.26 5.07
CA VAL A 28 0.17 -8.13 5.53
C VAL A 28 -0.37 -9.44 6.11
N GLU A 29 0.15 -10.58 5.68
CA GLU A 29 -0.25 -11.91 6.15
C GLU A 29 0.17 -12.12 7.60
N GLY A 30 -0.82 -12.36 8.45
CA GLY A 30 -0.62 -12.51 9.90
C GLY A 30 -0.44 -11.19 10.66
N PHE A 31 -0.58 -10.03 10.01
CA PHE A 31 -0.56 -8.74 10.70
C PHE A 31 -2.00 -8.30 11.06
N PRO A 32 -2.35 -8.19 12.35
CA PRO A 32 -3.70 -7.78 12.76
C PRO A 32 -3.94 -6.31 12.38
N GLY A 33 -4.99 -6.05 11.62
CA GLY A 33 -5.30 -4.70 11.12
C GLY A 33 -4.46 -4.26 9.94
N ALA A 34 -3.88 -5.20 9.18
CA ALA A 34 -3.19 -4.87 7.94
C ALA A 34 -4.10 -4.15 6.94
N ASP A 35 -3.60 -3.07 6.36
CA ASP A 35 -4.30 -2.23 5.40
C ASP A 35 -3.40 -2.03 4.20
N TYR A 36 -3.81 -2.60 3.08
CA TYR A 36 -3.10 -2.52 1.81
C TYR A 36 -4.10 -2.35 0.67
N LYS A 37 -3.64 -1.73 -0.43
CA LYS A 37 -4.49 -1.46 -1.59
C LYS A 37 -3.69 -1.57 -2.88
N SER A 38 -4.27 -2.22 -3.88
CA SER A 38 -3.67 -2.36 -5.21
C SER A 38 -4.14 -1.26 -6.16
N PHE A 39 -3.20 -0.68 -6.91
CA PHE A 39 -3.40 0.38 -7.88
C PHE A 39 -2.80 0.00 -9.23
N ASP A 40 -3.31 0.61 -10.28
CA ASP A 40 -2.80 0.45 -11.65
C ASP A 40 -1.68 1.45 -11.98
N SER A 41 -1.41 2.42 -11.08
CA SER A 41 -0.36 3.42 -11.22
C SER A 41 0.39 3.64 -9.90
N TYR A 42 1.69 3.89 -10.01
CA TYR A 42 2.57 4.18 -8.88
C TYR A 42 2.14 5.45 -8.14
N GLU A 43 1.77 6.52 -8.86
CA GLU A 43 1.31 7.79 -8.26
C GLU A 43 0.11 7.57 -7.34
N LYS A 44 -0.90 6.79 -7.78
CA LYS A 44 -2.06 6.48 -6.93
C LYS A 44 -1.71 5.66 -5.70
N ALA A 45 -0.72 4.77 -5.82
CA ALA A 45 -0.22 3.98 -4.71
C ALA A 45 0.52 4.87 -3.69
N GLU A 46 1.31 5.82 -4.17
CA GLU A 46 2.02 6.80 -3.35
C GLU A 46 1.08 7.78 -2.66
N GLU A 47 0.11 8.32 -3.40
CA GLU A 47 -0.97 9.12 -2.83
C GLU A 47 -1.69 8.36 -1.73
N TYR A 48 -2.01 7.08 -1.91
CA TYR A 48 -2.64 6.29 -0.86
C TYR A 48 -1.83 6.24 0.45
N LEU A 49 -0.50 6.18 0.36
CA LEU A 49 0.36 6.24 1.54
C LEU A 49 0.41 7.65 2.13
N LEU A 50 0.48 8.69 1.29
CA LEU A 50 0.57 10.09 1.69
C LEU A 50 -0.75 10.67 2.24
N MET A 51 -1.90 10.23 1.71
CA MET A 51 -3.24 10.78 1.98
C MET A 51 -3.74 10.54 3.42
N LYS A 52 -2.95 9.90 4.28
CA LYS A 52 -3.22 9.79 5.73
C LYS A 52 -2.72 10.99 6.54
N LYS A 53 -2.11 12.02 5.92
CA LYS A 53 -1.54 13.15 6.66
C LYS A 53 -2.50 14.28 7.07
N ASP A 54 -3.71 14.35 6.52
CA ASP A 54 -4.59 15.49 6.80
C ASP A 54 -5.96 15.06 7.29
N ASN A 55 -6.08 14.95 8.61
CA ASN A 55 -7.33 15.27 9.30
C ASN A 55 -7.05 15.96 10.64
N THR A 56 -5.98 16.77 10.70
CA THR A 56 -5.81 17.79 11.74
C THR A 56 -6.20 19.12 11.12
N PHE A 57 -7.51 19.37 11.12
CA PHE A 57 -8.01 20.73 11.00
C PHE A 57 -7.71 21.41 12.34
N GLU A 58 -6.68 22.26 12.38
CA GLU A 58 -6.51 23.30 13.41
C GLU A 58 -7.04 24.63 12.87
#